data_AF-A0A956E9W8-F1
#
_entry.id   AF-A0A956E9W8-F1
#
_cell.length_a   1.000
_cell.length_b   1.000
_cell.length_c   1.000
_cell.angle_alpha   90.00
_cell.angle_beta   90.00
_cell.angle_gamma   90.00
#
_symmetry.space_group_name_H-M   'P 1'
#
loop_
_entity.id
_entity.type
_entity.pdbx_description
1 polymer ?
#
loop_
_entity_poly.entity_id
_entity_poly.type
_entity_poly.pdbx_seq_one_letter_code
_entity_poly.pdbx_strand_id
1 'polypeptide(L)'
;MSATYATFEGLKRFLGFADQDAENLKSLAPIFDRLGPGITDAFYEALGRNPDTAKFLEGRVDQLKRTHQQWMQELFAGEYAEAYFDSRMRIGLAHVRIGLAAYWVEAVMSVIRSEGLKAMAREIGDADELASKAASLARICDLDLAIINLSYGEDRLDRLSEFTGMKRALIENIISIPRKTA
;
A
#
# COMPACT_ATOMS: atom_id res chain seq x y z
N MET A 1 11.57 18.38 -1.95
CA MET A 1 11.26 17.15 -1.19
C MET A 1 10.16 17.47 -0.19
N SER A 2 8.97 16.87 -0.31
CA SER A 2 7.85 17.11 0.62
C SER A 2 8.14 16.49 2.00
N ALA A 3 7.44 16.95 3.04
CA ALA A 3 7.52 16.34 4.38
C ALA A 3 7.11 14.86 4.36
N THR A 4 6.11 14.51 3.55
CA THR A 4 5.63 13.14 3.36
C THR A 4 6.66 12.22 2.70
N TYR A 5 7.44 12.72 1.74
CA TYR A 5 8.54 11.95 1.15
C TYR A 5 9.68 11.73 2.16
N ALA A 6 9.99 12.73 2.99
CA ALA A 6 10.96 12.56 4.07
C ALA A 6 10.53 11.48 5.08
N THR A 7 9.22 11.41 5.39
CA THR A 7 8.63 10.33 6.19
C THR A 7 8.81 8.97 5.52
N PHE A 8 8.51 8.85 4.23
CA PHE A 8 8.72 7.61 3.46
C PHE A 8 10.16 7.12 3.54
N GLU A 9 11.14 7.99 3.31
CA GLU A 9 12.56 7.66 3.43
C GLU A 9 12.96 7.27 4.87
N GLY A 10 12.35 7.91 5.88
CA GLY A 10 12.50 7.52 7.28
C GLY A 10 11.98 6.12 7.58
N LEU A 11 10.81 5.77 7.06
CA LEU A 11 10.20 4.45 7.22
C LEU A 11 11.00 3.35 6.51
N LYS A 12 11.51 3.62 5.30
CA LYS A 12 12.44 2.70 4.60
C LYS A 12 13.64 2.37 5.48
N ARG A 13 14.28 3.38 6.06
CA ARG A 13 15.41 3.18 6.99
C ARG A 13 15.00 2.39 8.24
N PHE A 14 13.85 2.70 8.84
CA PHE A 14 13.36 2.02 10.04
C PHE A 14 13.08 0.53 9.79
N LEU A 15 12.46 0.19 8.65
CA LEU A 15 12.18 -1.20 8.26
C LEU A 15 13.42 -1.96 7.77
N GLY A 16 14.55 -1.26 7.61
CA GLY A 16 15.74 -1.83 6.99
C GLY A 16 15.54 -2.20 5.53
N PHE A 17 14.65 -1.51 4.82
CA PHE A 17 14.42 -1.73 3.39
C PHE A 17 15.65 -1.26 2.60
N ALA A 18 16.41 -2.21 2.06
CA ALA A 18 17.72 -1.99 1.44
C ALA A 18 17.76 -2.48 -0.01
N ASP A 19 18.92 -2.31 -0.66
CA ASP A 19 19.13 -2.75 -2.05
C ASP A 19 18.85 -4.25 -2.22
N GLN A 20 19.15 -5.07 -1.20
CA GLN A 20 18.84 -6.49 -1.22
C GLN A 20 17.33 -6.77 -1.31
N ASP A 21 16.49 -5.96 -0.66
CA ASP A 21 15.04 -6.07 -0.79
C ASP A 21 14.59 -5.73 -2.21
N ALA A 22 15.20 -4.70 -2.81
CA ALA A 22 14.89 -4.32 -4.18
C ALA A 22 15.27 -5.41 -5.19
N GLU A 23 16.44 -6.03 -5.02
CA GLU A 23 16.88 -7.18 -5.81
C GLU A 23 15.98 -8.39 -5.61
N ASN A 24 15.60 -8.70 -4.37
CA ASN A 24 14.66 -9.77 -4.05
C ASN A 24 13.33 -9.56 -4.77
N LEU A 25 12.73 -8.38 -4.65
CA LEU A 25 11.47 -8.05 -5.29
C LEU A 25 11.58 -8.10 -6.82
N LYS A 26 12.66 -7.58 -7.39
CA LYS A 26 12.91 -7.66 -8.83
C LYS A 26 13.02 -9.10 -9.33
N SER A 27 13.67 -9.98 -8.56
CA SER A 27 13.79 -11.40 -8.91
C SER A 27 12.44 -12.16 -8.82
N LEU A 28 11.47 -11.62 -8.07
CA LEU A 28 10.12 -12.20 -7.96
C LEU A 28 9.22 -11.83 -9.14
N ALA A 29 9.58 -10.83 -9.96
CA ALA A 29 8.76 -10.37 -11.07
C ALA A 29 8.26 -11.51 -11.99
N PRO A 30 9.08 -12.48 -12.44
CA PRO A 30 8.60 -13.58 -13.28
C PRO A 30 7.57 -14.49 -12.61
N ILE A 31 7.67 -14.66 -11.28
CA ILE A 31 6.70 -15.45 -10.50
C ILE A 31 5.36 -14.70 -10.46
N PHE A 32 5.40 -13.40 -10.18
CA PHE A 32 4.19 -12.57 -10.06
C PHE A 32 3.58 -12.20 -11.41
N ASP A 33 4.33 -12.17 -12.50
CA ASP A 33 3.78 -12.04 -13.85
C ASP A 33 2.88 -13.25 -14.20
N ARG A 34 3.29 -14.45 -13.77
CA ARG A 34 2.53 -15.68 -14.02
C ARG A 34 1.40 -15.91 -13.02
N LEU A 35 1.64 -15.66 -11.73
CA LEU A 35 0.72 -16.01 -10.64
C LEU A 35 -0.10 -14.82 -10.12
N GLY A 36 0.33 -13.59 -10.41
CA GLY A 36 -0.32 -12.35 -9.99
C GLY A 36 -1.76 -12.16 -10.48
N PRO A 37 -2.17 -12.64 -11.67
CA PRO A 37 -3.58 -12.65 -12.05
C PRO A 37 -4.47 -13.39 -11.05
N GLY A 38 -4.04 -14.55 -10.55
CA GLY A 38 -4.78 -15.30 -9.54
C GLY A 38 -4.82 -14.61 -8.17
N ILE A 39 -3.74 -13.92 -7.79
CA ILE A 39 -3.71 -13.09 -6.57
C ILE A 39 -4.70 -11.92 -6.70
N THR A 40 -4.74 -11.30 -7.88
CA THR A 40 -5.70 -10.23 -8.19
C THR A 40 -7.14 -10.74 -8.14
N ASP A 41 -7.40 -11.94 -8.65
CA ASP A 41 -8.73 -12.54 -8.56
C ASP A 41 -9.15 -12.78 -7.10
N ALA A 42 -8.27 -13.35 -6.27
CA ALA A 42 -8.53 -13.56 -4.84
C ALA A 42 -8.78 -12.24 -4.10
N PHE A 43 -8.05 -11.17 -4.46
CA PHE A 43 -8.25 -9.82 -3.93
C PHE A 43 -9.67 -9.28 -4.22
N TYR A 44 -10.13 -9.34 -5.48
CA TYR A 44 -11.47 -8.85 -5.83
C TYR A 44 -12.59 -9.76 -5.34
N GLU A 45 -12.34 -11.07 -5.22
CA GLU A 45 -13.28 -11.99 -4.58
C GLU A 45 -13.47 -11.61 -3.11
N ALA A 46 -12.39 -11.34 -2.37
CA ALA A 46 -12.47 -10.92 -0.97
C ALA A 46 -13.25 -9.60 -0.81
N LEU A 47 -12.99 -8.60 -1.68
CA LEU A 47 -13.75 -7.35 -1.70
C LEU A 47 -15.23 -7.56 -2.03
N GLY A 48 -15.55 -8.49 -2.93
CA GLY A 48 -16.93 -8.78 -3.33
C GLY A 48 -17.78 -9.46 -2.25
N ARG A 49 -17.15 -10.16 -1.30
CA ARG A 49 -17.86 -10.84 -0.19
C ARG A 49 -18.34 -9.90 0.92
N ASN A 50 -17.80 -8.68 0.99
CA ASN A 50 -18.20 -7.71 2.01
C ASN A 50 -19.01 -6.55 1.38
N PRO A 51 -20.25 -6.29 1.82
CA PRO A 51 -21.08 -5.21 1.28
C PRO A 51 -20.44 -3.81 1.32
N ASP A 52 -19.62 -3.52 2.34
CA ASP A 52 -18.97 -2.21 2.50
C ASP A 52 -17.91 -1.94 1.42
N THR A 53 -17.33 -3.00 0.87
CA THR A 53 -16.34 -2.91 -0.21
C THR A 53 -16.94 -3.23 -1.57
N ALA A 54 -17.91 -4.15 -1.64
CA ALA A 54 -18.54 -4.62 -2.87
C ALA A 54 -19.20 -3.49 -3.67
N LYS A 55 -19.82 -2.52 -2.98
CA LYS A 55 -20.44 -1.34 -3.60
C LYS A 55 -19.49 -0.52 -4.48
N PHE A 56 -18.18 -0.58 -4.24
CA PHE A 56 -17.18 0.13 -5.05
C PHE A 56 -16.81 -0.60 -6.35
N LEU A 57 -17.22 -1.87 -6.49
CA LEU A 57 -16.84 -2.76 -7.59
C LEU A 57 -17.83 -2.75 -8.76
N GLU A 58 -19.09 -2.36 -8.51
CA GLU A 58 -20.21 -2.49 -9.45
C GLU A 58 -19.88 -1.96 -10.86
N GLY A 59 -19.99 -2.83 -11.87
CA GLY A 59 -19.77 -2.52 -13.27
C GLY A 59 -18.32 -2.21 -13.68
N ARG A 60 -17.33 -2.36 -12.78
CA ARG A 60 -15.95 -1.90 -13.01
C ARG A 60 -14.85 -2.92 -12.65
N VAL A 61 -15.20 -4.12 -12.18
CA VAL A 61 -14.23 -5.13 -11.71
C VAL A 61 -13.09 -5.36 -12.70
N ASP A 62 -13.38 -5.57 -13.99
CA ASP A 62 -12.33 -5.86 -14.98
C ASP A 62 -11.35 -4.69 -15.18
N GLN A 63 -11.85 -3.45 -15.11
CA GLN A 63 -11.00 -2.27 -15.15
C GLN A 63 -10.13 -2.17 -13.90
N LEU A 64 -10.72 -2.42 -12.73
CA LEU A 64 -10.03 -2.38 -11.45
C LEU A 64 -8.94 -3.46 -11.39
N LYS A 65 -9.21 -4.68 -11.88
CA LYS A 65 -8.23 -5.75 -12.02
C LYS A 65 -7.01 -5.34 -12.83
N ARG A 66 -7.20 -4.64 -13.96
CA ARG A 66 -6.07 -4.14 -14.78
C ARG A 66 -5.21 -3.15 -14.00
N THR A 67 -5.82 -2.19 -13.30
CA THR A 67 -5.08 -1.22 -12.47
C THR A 67 -4.37 -1.87 -11.29
N HIS A 68 -4.98 -2.90 -10.68
CA HIS A 68 -4.37 -3.65 -9.59
C HIS A 68 -3.17 -4.47 -10.06
N GLN A 69 -3.26 -5.09 -11.25
CA GLN A 69 -2.13 -5.80 -11.85
C GLN A 69 -0.97 -4.85 -12.18
N GLN A 70 -1.25 -3.64 -12.66
CA GLN A 70 -0.22 -2.63 -12.86
C GLN A 70 0.46 -2.24 -11.54
N TRP A 71 -0.32 -1.97 -10.48
CA TRP A 71 0.24 -1.72 -9.16
C TRP A 71 1.12 -2.88 -8.67
N MET A 72 0.67 -4.12 -8.88
CA MET A 72 1.43 -5.32 -8.52
C MET A 72 2.73 -5.43 -9.31
N GLN A 73 2.74 -5.13 -10.61
CA GLN A 73 3.97 -5.08 -11.41
C GLN A 73 4.97 -4.04 -10.87
N GLU A 74 4.47 -2.84 -10.51
CA GLU A 74 5.31 -1.81 -9.91
C GLU A 74 5.92 -2.25 -8.57
N LEU A 75 5.24 -3.11 -7.80
CA LEU A 75 5.74 -3.68 -6.54
C LEU A 75 7.02 -4.52 -6.74
N PHE A 76 7.21 -5.09 -7.92
CA PHE A 76 8.35 -5.95 -8.27
C PHE A 76 9.30 -5.30 -9.29
N ALA A 77 9.19 -3.99 -9.52
CA ALA A 77 10.01 -3.29 -10.51
C ALA A 77 11.48 -3.12 -10.08
N GLY A 78 11.75 -3.12 -8.77
CA GLY A 78 13.09 -2.92 -8.22
C GLY A 78 13.50 -1.46 -8.01
N GLU A 79 12.61 -0.49 -8.28
CA GLU A 79 12.87 0.95 -8.13
C GLU A 79 11.88 1.62 -7.17
N TYR A 80 12.36 2.02 -5.98
CA TYR A 80 11.51 2.50 -4.88
C TYR A 80 11.91 3.91 -4.41
N ALA A 81 11.85 4.87 -5.33
CA ALA A 81 12.21 6.27 -5.12
C ALA A 81 11.00 7.22 -5.26
N GLU A 82 11.23 8.48 -5.63
CA GLU A 82 10.20 9.54 -5.73
C GLU A 82 9.04 9.16 -6.66
N ALA A 83 9.31 8.61 -7.85
CA ALA A 83 8.26 8.20 -8.77
C ALA A 83 7.36 7.08 -8.19
N TYR A 84 7.95 6.15 -7.45
CA TYR A 84 7.23 5.08 -6.75
C TYR A 84 6.33 5.67 -5.66
N PHE A 85 6.89 6.55 -4.83
CA PHE A 85 6.16 7.27 -3.78
C PHE A 85 4.97 8.05 -4.35
N ASP A 86 5.17 8.83 -5.40
CA ASP A 86 4.12 9.62 -6.05
C ASP A 86 2.98 8.74 -6.60
N SER A 87 3.33 7.56 -7.13
CA SER A 87 2.33 6.57 -7.56
C SER A 87 1.45 6.12 -6.40
N ARG A 88 2.03 5.80 -5.24
CA ARG A 88 1.29 5.32 -4.06
C ARG A 88 0.47 6.42 -3.43
N MET A 89 0.96 7.65 -3.43
CA MET A 89 0.18 8.83 -3.02
C MET A 89 -1.07 9.01 -3.91
N ARG A 90 -0.93 8.87 -5.23
CA ARG A 90 -2.08 8.92 -6.16
C ARG A 90 -3.09 7.79 -5.91
N ILE A 91 -2.60 6.58 -5.63
CA ILE A 91 -3.45 5.43 -5.28
C ILE A 91 -4.22 5.72 -4.00
N GLY A 92 -3.57 6.22 -2.96
CA GLY A 92 -4.25 6.55 -1.70
C GLY A 92 -5.31 7.65 -1.87
N LEU A 93 -5.00 8.71 -2.63
CA LEU A 93 -5.98 9.75 -2.98
C LEU A 93 -7.17 9.19 -3.78
N ALA A 94 -6.95 8.18 -4.64
CA ALA A 94 -8.05 7.54 -5.35
C ALA A 94 -9.02 6.83 -4.39
N HIS A 95 -8.51 6.15 -3.36
CA HIS A 95 -9.33 5.50 -2.34
C HIS A 95 -10.08 6.51 -1.45
N VAL A 96 -9.42 7.61 -1.09
CA VAL A 96 -10.02 8.75 -0.37
C VAL A 96 -11.20 9.35 -1.16
N ARG A 97 -11.03 9.57 -2.46
CA ARG A 97 -12.07 10.17 -3.33
C ARG A 97 -13.34 9.33 -3.40
N ILE A 98 -13.22 8.01 -3.41
CA ILE A 98 -14.38 7.11 -3.40
C ILE A 98 -14.94 6.92 -1.98
N GLY A 99 -14.30 7.45 -0.94
CA GLY A 99 -14.75 7.31 0.44
C GLY A 99 -14.51 5.91 1.02
N LEU A 100 -13.54 5.15 0.49
CA LEU A 100 -13.15 3.87 1.08
C LEU A 100 -12.43 4.16 2.40
N ALA A 101 -12.83 3.50 3.48
CA ALA A 101 -12.14 3.66 4.76
C ALA A 101 -10.74 3.01 4.72
N ALA A 102 -9.74 3.66 5.33
CA ALA A 102 -8.34 3.21 5.29
C ALA A 102 -8.13 1.78 5.82
N TYR A 103 -8.88 1.37 6.85
CA TYR A 103 -8.79 0.02 7.41
C TYR A 103 -9.19 -1.08 6.40
N TRP A 104 -9.99 -0.77 5.36
CA TRP A 104 -10.25 -1.72 4.29
C TRP A 104 -9.01 -1.96 3.42
N VAL A 105 -8.19 -0.93 3.19
CA VAL A 105 -6.90 -1.06 2.49
C VAL A 105 -5.95 -1.94 3.30
N GLU A 106 -5.90 -1.74 4.62
CA GLU A 106 -5.12 -2.58 5.55
C GLU A 106 -5.56 -4.05 5.49
N ALA A 107 -6.88 -4.30 5.53
CA ALA A 107 -7.44 -5.64 5.49
C ALA A 107 -7.08 -6.38 4.19
N VAL A 108 -7.23 -5.74 3.02
CA VAL A 108 -6.94 -6.40 1.75
C VAL A 108 -5.46 -6.57 1.47
N MET A 109 -4.58 -5.75 2.06
CA MET A 109 -3.13 -5.98 1.96
C MET A 109 -2.73 -7.33 2.61
N SER A 110 -3.49 -7.80 3.59
CA SER A 110 -3.32 -9.15 4.14
C SER A 110 -3.53 -10.25 3.09
N VAL A 111 -4.49 -10.06 2.17
CA VAL A 111 -4.73 -10.98 1.05
C VAL A 111 -3.52 -11.00 0.13
N ILE A 112 -2.96 -9.83 -0.21
CA ILE A 112 -1.78 -9.74 -1.07
C ILE A 112 -0.58 -10.44 -0.45
N ARG A 113 -0.26 -10.15 0.81
CA ARG A 113 0.87 -10.80 1.50
C ARG A 113 0.69 -12.32 1.61
N SER A 114 -0.51 -12.79 1.96
CA SER A 114 -0.77 -14.22 2.15
C SER A 114 -0.78 -15.00 0.84
N GLU A 115 -1.44 -14.49 -0.21
CA GLU A 115 -1.45 -15.14 -1.53
C GLU A 115 -0.08 -15.01 -2.22
N GLY A 116 0.63 -13.90 -2.04
CA GLY A 116 2.01 -13.74 -2.52
C GLY A 116 2.96 -14.75 -1.87
N LEU A 117 2.87 -14.97 -0.55
CA LEU A 117 3.65 -15.99 0.14
C LEU A 117 3.35 -17.40 -0.41
N LYS A 118 2.08 -17.74 -0.59
CA LYS A 118 1.68 -19.03 -1.19
C LYS A 118 2.22 -19.20 -2.61
N ALA A 119 2.21 -18.14 -3.42
CA ALA A 119 2.76 -18.16 -4.77
C ALA A 119 4.27 -18.41 -4.76
N MET A 120 5.01 -17.70 -3.91
CA MET A 120 6.45 -17.88 -3.73
C MET A 120 6.80 -19.29 -3.25
N ALA A 121 6.08 -19.82 -2.27
CA ALA A 121 6.33 -21.14 -1.68
C ALA A 121 6.10 -22.32 -2.65
N ARG A 122 5.41 -22.10 -3.78
CA ARG A 122 5.25 -23.12 -4.83
C ARG A 122 6.46 -23.22 -5.76
N GLU A 123 7.27 -22.18 -5.82
CA GLU A 123 8.33 -22.02 -6.83
C GLU A 123 9.73 -22.00 -6.18
N ILE A 124 9.82 -21.56 -4.92
CA ILE A 124 11.07 -21.46 -4.16
C ILE A 124 11.12 -22.60 -3.15
N GLY A 125 12.00 -23.57 -3.42
CA GLY A 125 12.20 -24.74 -2.55
C GLY A 125 13.16 -24.49 -1.39
N ASP A 126 14.05 -23.50 -1.51
CA ASP A 126 14.99 -23.13 -0.45
C ASP A 126 14.28 -22.26 0.62
N ALA A 127 14.33 -22.72 1.87
CA ALA A 127 13.59 -22.09 2.97
C ALA A 127 14.15 -20.70 3.34
N ASP A 128 15.47 -20.52 3.26
CA ASP A 128 16.12 -19.25 3.60
C ASP A 128 15.88 -18.21 2.51
N GLU A 129 15.92 -18.63 1.24
CA GLU A 129 15.54 -17.80 0.10
C GLU A 129 14.06 -17.37 0.19
N LEU A 130 13.16 -18.32 0.47
CA LEU A 130 11.74 -18.03 0.63
C LEU A 130 11.50 -17.03 1.77
N ALA A 131 12.15 -17.25 2.92
CA ALA A 131 12.02 -16.36 4.08
C ALA A 131 12.55 -14.95 3.77
N SER A 132 13.70 -14.85 3.11
CA SER A 132 14.31 -13.59 2.68
C SER A 132 13.37 -12.80 1.75
N LYS A 133 12.84 -13.46 0.71
CA LYS A 133 11.92 -12.83 -0.26
C LYS A 133 10.56 -12.49 0.34
N ALA A 134 10.05 -13.34 1.24
CA ALA A 134 8.83 -13.06 1.98
C ALA A 134 8.97 -11.84 2.90
N ALA A 135 10.13 -11.67 3.55
CA ALA A 135 10.41 -10.48 4.34
C ALA A 135 10.44 -9.21 3.46
N SER A 136 11.08 -9.27 2.29
CA SER A 136 11.08 -8.15 1.33
C SER A 136 9.67 -7.79 0.85
N LEU A 137 8.83 -8.79 0.53
CA LEU A 137 7.42 -8.59 0.19
C LEU A 137 6.64 -7.91 1.32
N ALA A 138 6.81 -8.37 2.56
CA ALA A 138 6.14 -7.78 3.71
C ALA A 138 6.53 -6.31 3.89
N ARG A 139 7.83 -5.99 3.84
CA ARG A 139 8.32 -4.62 3.99
C ARG A 139 7.78 -3.68 2.91
N ILE A 140 7.76 -4.09 1.64
CA ILE A 140 7.24 -3.23 0.58
C ILE A 140 5.73 -3.03 0.69
N CYS A 141 4.97 -4.06 1.06
CA CYS A 141 3.54 -3.92 1.33
C CYS A 141 3.27 -2.94 2.48
N ASP A 142 4.08 -2.97 3.53
CA ASP A 142 3.92 -2.08 4.68
C ASP A 142 4.35 -0.64 4.34
N LEU A 143 5.35 -0.45 3.48
CA LEU A 143 5.69 0.87 2.91
C LEU A 143 4.55 1.43 2.05
N ASP A 144 3.94 0.61 1.20
CA ASP A 144 2.77 1.02 0.41
C ASP A 144 1.59 1.43 1.30
N LEU A 145 1.29 0.64 2.33
CA LEU A 145 0.27 0.98 3.33
C LEU A 145 0.59 2.31 4.03
N ALA A 146 1.85 2.54 4.40
CA ALA A 146 2.24 3.78 5.05
C ALA A 146 2.03 4.99 4.12
N ILE A 147 2.45 4.91 2.85
CA ILE A 147 2.27 6.00 1.88
C ILE A 147 0.78 6.26 1.61
N ILE A 148 -0.01 5.20 1.46
CA ILE A 148 -1.46 5.33 1.30
C ILE A 148 -2.06 6.02 2.53
N ASN A 149 -1.69 5.60 3.73
CA ASN A 149 -2.17 6.23 4.96
C ASN A 149 -1.74 7.70 5.11
N LEU A 150 -0.55 8.08 4.63
CA LEU A 150 -0.15 9.49 4.55
C LEU A 150 -1.15 10.28 3.70
N SER A 151 -1.58 9.77 2.55
CA SER A 151 -2.57 10.46 1.71
C SER A 151 -3.94 10.65 2.40
N TYR A 152 -4.36 9.69 3.22
CA TYR A 152 -5.57 9.82 4.07
C TYR A 152 -5.39 10.86 5.18
N GLY A 153 -4.18 10.97 5.73
CA GLY A 153 -3.84 12.01 6.71
C GLY A 153 -3.88 13.40 6.10
N GLU A 154 -3.25 13.56 4.93
CA GLU A 154 -3.24 14.82 4.18
C GLU A 154 -4.65 15.30 3.84
N ASP A 155 -5.48 14.46 3.23
CA ASP A 155 -6.87 14.84 2.88
C ASP A 155 -7.69 15.20 4.12
N ARG A 156 -7.49 14.50 5.25
CA ARG A 156 -8.19 14.82 6.50
C ARG A 156 -7.81 16.20 7.02
N LEU A 157 -6.53 16.54 6.99
CA LEU A 157 -6.04 17.86 7.41
C LEU A 157 -6.58 18.96 6.49
N ASP A 158 -6.60 18.71 5.18
CA ASP A 158 -7.11 19.65 4.19
C ASP A 158 -8.61 19.91 4.40
N ARG A 159 -9.43 18.86 4.55
CA ARG A 159 -10.87 19.00 4.84
C ARG A 159 -11.14 19.77 6.13
N LEU A 160 -10.36 19.53 7.18
CA LEU A 160 -10.47 20.27 8.44
C LEU A 160 -10.09 21.74 8.26
N SER A 161 -9.02 22.01 7.50
CA SER A 161 -8.59 23.37 7.18
C SER A 161 -9.67 24.12 6.41
N GLU A 162 -10.24 23.51 5.38
CA GLU A 162 -11.31 24.08 4.56
C GLU A 162 -12.58 24.34 5.38
N PHE A 163 -13.02 23.36 6.17
CA PHE A 163 -14.25 23.45 6.94
C PHE A 163 -14.17 24.48 8.07
N THR A 164 -13.03 24.55 8.76
CA THR A 164 -12.86 25.42 9.95
C THR A 164 -12.30 26.80 9.61
N GLY A 165 -11.68 26.97 8.44
CA GLY A 165 -10.90 28.15 8.09
C GLY A 165 -9.59 28.30 8.87
N MET A 166 -9.25 27.34 9.74
CA MET A 166 -7.97 27.36 10.45
C MET A 166 -6.82 27.07 9.49
N LYS A 167 -5.66 27.69 9.72
CA LYS A 167 -4.44 27.34 8.99
C LYS A 167 -4.07 25.90 9.30
N ARG A 168 -3.66 25.15 8.28
CA ARG A 168 -3.21 23.76 8.41
C ARG A 168 -2.18 23.54 9.54
N ALA A 169 -1.15 24.38 9.62
CA ALA A 169 -0.14 24.31 10.68
C ALA A 169 -0.72 24.41 12.11
N LEU A 170 -1.82 25.17 12.29
CA LEU A 170 -2.50 25.23 13.59
C LEU A 170 -3.22 23.92 13.92
N ILE A 171 -3.88 23.30 12.93
CA ILE A 171 -4.55 22.00 13.10
C ILE A 171 -3.53 20.92 13.46
N GLU A 172 -2.40 20.87 12.76
CA GLU A 172 -1.30 19.95 13.04
C GLU A 172 -0.73 20.15 14.45
N ASN A 173 -0.55 21.41 14.87
CA ASN A 173 -0.13 21.75 16.23
C ASN A 173 -1.15 21.28 17.27
N ILE A 174 -2.46 21.41 17.02
CA ILE A 174 -3.51 20.95 17.94
C ILE A 174 -3.49 19.42 18.07
N ILE A 175 -3.37 18.70 16.95
CA ILE A 175 -3.37 17.22 16.92
C ILE A 175 -2.15 16.65 17.65
N SER A 176 -1.00 17.32 17.59
CA SER A 176 0.23 16.86 18.24
C SER A 176 0.25 17.06 19.76
N ILE A 177 -0.69 17.83 20.34
CA ILE A 177 -0.78 18.01 21.79
C ILE A 177 -1.17 16.67 22.44
N PRO A 178 -0.32 16.10 23.31
CA PRO A 178 -0.66 14.86 24.01
C PRO A 178 -1.92 15.08 24.86
N ARG A 179 -2.89 14.17 24.75
CA ARG A 179 -4.03 14.16 25.68
C ARG A 179 -3.49 13.81 27.06
N LYS A 180 -3.65 14.70 28.04
CA LYS A 180 -3.49 14.32 29.45
C LYS A 180 -4.55 13.26 29.75
N THR A 181 -4.13 12.04 30.06
CA THR A 181 -5.01 11.03 30.65
C THR A 181 -5.61 11.62 31.92
N ALA A 182 -6.94 11.68 31.97
CA ALA A 182 -7.67 11.93 33.21
C ALA A 182 -7.59 10.68 34.12
#